data_AF-A0A950W4X3-F1
#
_entry.id   AF-A0A950W4X3-F1
#
_cell.length_a   1.000
_cell.length_b   1.000
_cell.length_c   1.000
_cell.angle_alpha   90.00
_cell.angle_beta   90.00
_cell.angle_gamma   90.00
#
_symmetry.space_group_name_H-M   'P 1'
#
loop_
_entity.id
_entity.type
_entity.pdbx_description
1 polymer ?
#
loop_
_entity_poly.entity_id
_entity_poly.type
_entity_poly.pdbx_seq_one_letter_code
_entity_poly.pdbx_strand_id
1 'polypeptide(L)'
;MGALASITTIVIGVALIVQAFNAAAEMSRAFEPSATAAGGVAGRGSELGGEIMIHLAAGVTGIVLGILSLVGINTFYLVPAALIVFGSSLILGGVTAAQAGHPVMATASPATQTQIRYQGAAGISGLQILVGFAAAILGILSLIFQGSWVLVLVGFIAVGTALLIVSASFSGAVVRLFTRAA
;
A
#
# COMPACT_ATOMS: atom_id res chain seq x y z
N MET A 1 12.32 -20.67 -13.33
CA MET A 1 12.03 -19.91 -12.09
C MET A 1 11.77 -18.42 -12.35
N GLY A 2 12.52 -17.74 -13.24
CA GLY A 2 12.30 -16.31 -13.54
C GLY A 2 10.91 -15.92 -14.04
N ALA A 3 10.26 -16.77 -14.86
CA ALA A 3 8.92 -16.49 -15.37
C ALA A 3 7.86 -16.33 -14.26
N LEU A 4 7.87 -17.20 -13.24
CA LEU A 4 6.92 -17.11 -12.13
C LEU A 4 7.16 -15.85 -11.29
N ALA A 5 8.41 -15.51 -10.99
CA ALA A 5 8.74 -14.29 -10.24
C ALA A 5 8.32 -13.03 -11.01
N SER A 6 8.47 -13.05 -12.33
CA SER A 6 8.01 -11.97 -13.18
C SER A 6 6.49 -11.83 -13.21
N ILE A 7 5.76 -12.94 -13.35
CA ILE A 7 4.29 -12.94 -13.25
C ILE A 7 3.85 -12.39 -11.89
N THR A 8 4.48 -12.81 -10.80
CA THR A 8 4.22 -12.26 -9.46
C THR A 8 4.46 -10.75 -9.39
N THR A 9 5.51 -10.25 -10.04
CA THR A 9 5.81 -8.82 -10.11
C THR A 9 4.68 -8.06 -10.82
N ILE A 10 4.17 -8.59 -11.92
CA ILE A 10 3.03 -8.00 -12.66
C ILE A 10 1.77 -8.01 -11.79
N VAL A 11 1.45 -9.13 -11.14
CA VAL A 11 0.28 -9.27 -10.29
C VAL A 11 0.33 -8.29 -9.11
N ILE A 12 1.48 -8.13 -8.46
CA ILE A 12 1.67 -7.14 -7.38
C ILE A 12 1.52 -5.72 -7.92
N GLY A 13 2.06 -5.43 -9.10
CA GLY A 13 1.89 -4.12 -9.75
C GLY A 13 0.42 -3.79 -10.01
N VAL A 14 -0.36 -4.76 -10.51
CA VAL A 14 -1.81 -4.61 -10.69
C VAL A 14 -2.52 -4.40 -9.35
N ALA A 15 -2.12 -5.13 -8.30
CA ALA A 15 -2.71 -4.97 -6.97
C ALA A 15 -2.50 -3.56 -6.40
N LEU A 16 -1.31 -2.96 -6.59
CA LEU A 16 -1.06 -1.57 -6.19
C LEU A 16 -1.90 -0.56 -6.97
N ILE A 17 -2.11 -0.79 -8.27
CA ILE A 17 -3.00 0.06 -9.07
C ILE A 17 -4.44 -0.02 -8.54
N VAL A 18 -4.92 -1.21 -8.19
CA VAL A 18 -6.25 -1.38 -7.58
C VAL A 18 -6.34 -0.63 -6.23
N GLN A 19 -5.27 -0.64 -5.43
CA GLN A 19 -5.21 0.15 -4.19
C GLN A 19 -5.26 1.65 -4.47
N ALA A 20 -4.55 2.14 -5.48
CA ALA A 20 -4.60 3.53 -5.91
C ALA A 20 -6.02 3.95 -6.32
N PHE A 21 -6.75 3.11 -7.06
CA PHE A 21 -8.15 3.35 -7.42
C PHE A 21 -9.08 3.36 -6.22
N ASN A 22 -8.90 2.46 -5.26
CA ASN A 22 -9.70 2.45 -4.03
C ASN A 22 -9.46 3.72 -3.21
N ALA A 23 -8.21 4.16 -3.06
CA ALA A 23 -7.86 5.42 -2.41
C ALA A 23 -8.49 6.64 -3.14
N ALA A 24 -8.47 6.63 -4.47
CA ALA A 24 -9.12 7.66 -5.28
C ALA A 24 -10.66 7.66 -5.12
N ALA A 25 -11.28 6.48 -5.02
CA ALA A 25 -12.72 6.37 -4.79
C ALA A 25 -13.10 6.91 -3.40
N GLU A 26 -12.30 6.63 -2.37
CA GLU A 26 -12.51 7.17 -1.03
C GLU A 26 -12.37 8.70 -1.02
N MET A 27 -11.40 9.24 -1.76
CA MET A 27 -11.26 10.68 -1.96
C MET A 27 -12.50 11.29 -2.62
N SER A 28 -13.05 10.66 -3.67
CA SER A 28 -14.27 11.15 -4.33
C SER A 28 -15.49 11.24 -3.40
N ARG A 29 -15.62 10.31 -2.45
CA ARG A 29 -16.68 10.32 -1.43
C ARG A 29 -16.47 11.44 -0.40
N ALA A 30 -15.22 11.75 -0.06
CA ALA A 30 -14.89 12.85 0.82
C ALA A 30 -15.17 14.24 0.21
N PHE A 31 -15.28 14.33 -1.12
CA PHE A 31 -15.65 15.54 -1.84
C PHE A 31 -17.16 15.70 -2.08
N GLU A 32 -18.03 14.83 -1.53
CA GLU A 32 -19.45 15.17 -1.47
C GLU A 32 -19.63 16.48 -0.69
N PRO A 33 -20.29 17.50 -1.29
CA PRO A 33 -20.25 18.87 -0.80
C PRO A 33 -21.05 19.02 0.50
N SER A 34 -20.39 18.83 1.63
CA SER A 34 -20.81 19.40 2.90
C SER A 34 -20.55 20.91 2.81
N ALA A 35 -21.61 21.71 2.66
CA ALA A 35 -21.59 23.15 2.37
C ALA A 35 -20.94 24.06 3.44
N THR A 36 -20.05 23.55 4.31
CA THR A 36 -19.56 24.25 5.50
C THR A 36 -18.06 24.15 5.78
N ALA A 37 -17.23 23.59 4.90
CA ALA A 37 -15.80 23.38 5.19
C ALA A 37 -14.84 24.12 4.23
N ALA A 38 -14.99 25.44 4.08
CA ALA A 38 -14.12 26.26 3.20
C ALA A 38 -12.73 26.61 3.77
N GLY A 39 -12.29 26.01 4.90
CA GLY A 39 -11.08 26.46 5.61
C GLY A 39 -9.89 25.48 5.70
N GLY A 40 -10.05 24.20 5.37
CA GLY A 40 -9.02 23.17 5.69
C GLY A 40 -8.64 22.21 4.55
N VAL A 41 -9.17 22.41 3.35
CA VAL A 41 -9.14 21.40 2.26
C VAL A 41 -7.80 21.36 1.49
N ALA A 42 -7.01 22.44 1.54
CA ALA A 42 -5.78 22.56 0.74
C ALA A 42 -4.64 21.62 1.19
N GLY A 43 -4.58 21.23 2.47
CA GLY A 43 -3.54 20.31 2.99
C GLY A 43 -3.88 18.83 2.77
N ARG A 44 -5.09 18.41 3.14
CA ARG A 44 -5.54 17.00 3.04
C ARG A 44 -5.66 16.50 1.60
N GLY A 45 -6.03 17.38 0.65
CA GLY A 45 -6.11 17.00 -0.76
C GLY A 45 -4.75 16.61 -1.37
N SER A 46 -3.67 17.26 -0.94
CA SER A 46 -2.33 16.95 -1.43
C SER A 46 -1.77 15.65 -0.84
N GLU A 47 -2.09 15.35 0.42
CA GLU A 47 -1.62 14.15 1.13
C GLU A 47 -2.29 12.88 0.60
N LEU A 48 -3.62 12.89 0.43
CA LEU A 48 -4.35 11.77 -0.18
C LEU A 48 -4.02 11.58 -1.66
N GLY A 49 -3.82 12.68 -2.41
CA GLY A 49 -3.34 12.61 -3.80
C GLY A 49 -1.95 12.00 -3.91
N GLY A 50 -1.07 12.26 -2.93
CA GLY A 50 0.26 11.68 -2.85
C GLY A 50 0.22 10.15 -2.76
N GLU A 51 -0.62 9.59 -1.89
CA GLU A 51 -0.73 8.13 -1.73
C GLU A 51 -1.18 7.44 -3.03
N ILE A 52 -2.16 8.01 -3.73
CA ILE A 52 -2.64 7.49 -5.02
C ILE A 52 -1.48 7.48 -6.03
N MET A 53 -0.70 8.56 -6.11
CA MET A 53 0.43 8.66 -7.03
C MET A 53 1.55 7.67 -6.69
N ILE A 54 1.84 7.44 -5.41
CA ILE A 54 2.86 6.48 -4.95
C ILE A 54 2.49 5.07 -5.43
N HIS A 55 1.27 4.60 -5.13
CA HIS A 55 0.82 3.27 -5.50
C HIS A 55 0.71 3.10 -7.03
N LEU A 56 0.25 4.13 -7.73
CA LEU A 56 0.14 4.12 -9.19
C LEU A 56 1.53 4.04 -9.85
N ALA A 57 2.47 4.89 -9.42
CA ALA A 57 3.83 4.92 -9.96
C ALA A 57 4.56 3.60 -9.68
N ALA A 58 4.46 3.07 -8.46
CA ALA A 58 5.02 1.77 -8.10
C ALA A 58 4.39 0.62 -8.89
N GLY A 59 3.06 0.65 -9.07
CA GLY A 59 2.32 -0.35 -9.83
C GLY A 59 2.72 -0.40 -11.31
N VAL A 60 2.73 0.76 -11.98
CA VAL A 60 3.16 0.87 -13.39
C VAL A 60 4.62 0.45 -13.54
N THR A 61 5.51 0.93 -12.66
CA THR A 61 6.93 0.58 -12.67
C THR A 61 7.12 -0.93 -12.50
N GLY A 62 6.41 -1.55 -11.55
CA GLY A 62 6.42 -2.99 -11.33
C GLY A 62 5.94 -3.81 -12.53
N ILE A 63 4.85 -3.37 -13.18
CA ILE A 63 4.34 -4.02 -14.40
C ILE A 63 5.39 -3.96 -15.51
N VAL A 64 6.00 -2.80 -15.74
CA VAL A 64 7.05 -2.63 -16.76
C VAL A 64 8.25 -3.53 -16.46
N LEU A 65 8.76 -3.52 -15.23
CA LEU A 65 9.87 -4.39 -14.79
C LEU A 65 9.54 -5.88 -14.94
N GLY A 66 8.31 -6.28 -14.61
CA GLY A 66 7.81 -7.63 -14.82
C GLY A 66 7.81 -7.99 -16.30
N ILE A 67 7.18 -7.18 -17.16
CA ILE A 67 7.13 -7.45 -18.61
C ILE A 67 8.55 -7.58 -19.19
N LEU A 68 9.47 -6.67 -18.86
CA LEU A 68 10.86 -6.77 -19.32
C LEU A 68 11.55 -8.05 -18.82
N SER A 69 11.27 -8.47 -17.58
CA SER A 69 11.77 -9.73 -17.04
C SER A 69 11.13 -10.95 -17.74
N LEU A 70 9.86 -10.91 -18.14
CA LEU A 70 9.22 -11.99 -18.90
C LEU A 70 9.88 -12.18 -20.27
N VAL A 71 10.27 -11.09 -20.92
CA VAL A 71 11.01 -11.11 -22.18
C VAL A 71 12.43 -11.67 -22.00
N GLY A 72 12.90 -11.83 -20.76
CA GLY A 72 14.20 -12.41 -20.42
C GLY A 72 15.32 -11.37 -20.38
N ILE A 73 15.00 -10.08 -20.43
CA ILE A 73 16.00 -9.01 -20.34
C ILE A 73 16.48 -8.95 -18.89
N ASN A 74 17.69 -9.45 -18.65
CA ASN A 74 18.41 -9.36 -17.38
C ASN A 74 17.54 -9.52 -16.10
N THR A 75 16.74 -10.59 -16.09
CA THR A 75 15.75 -10.89 -15.04
C THR A 75 16.32 -10.86 -13.62
N PHE A 76 17.59 -11.23 -13.47
CA PHE A 76 18.31 -11.26 -12.20
C PHE A 76 18.38 -9.90 -11.48
N TYR A 77 18.31 -8.78 -12.21
CA TYR A 77 18.35 -7.44 -11.61
C TYR A 77 16.98 -6.76 -11.61
N LEU A 78 16.13 -7.05 -12.61
CA LEU A 78 14.81 -6.40 -12.71
C LEU A 78 13.86 -6.83 -11.60
N VAL A 79 13.86 -8.12 -11.25
CA VAL A 79 12.92 -8.65 -10.24
C VAL A 79 13.23 -8.11 -8.84
N PRO A 80 14.50 -8.12 -8.35
CA PRO A 80 14.83 -7.48 -7.08
C PRO A 80 14.61 -5.96 -7.09
N ALA A 81 14.87 -5.28 -8.22
CA ALA A 81 14.59 -3.85 -8.35
C ALA A 81 13.10 -3.55 -8.18
N ALA A 82 12.21 -4.36 -8.78
CA ALA A 82 10.78 -4.24 -8.59
C ALA A 82 10.35 -4.47 -7.12
N LEU A 83 10.96 -5.45 -6.46
CA LEU A 83 10.71 -5.71 -5.04
C LEU A 83 11.09 -4.50 -4.16
N ILE A 84 12.20 -3.81 -4.47
CA ILE A 84 12.60 -2.59 -3.76
C ILE A 84 11.56 -1.49 -3.99
N VAL A 85 11.10 -1.29 -5.24
CA VAL A 85 10.06 -0.30 -5.56
C VAL A 85 8.76 -0.58 -4.79
N PHE A 86 8.34 -1.85 -4.72
CA PHE A 86 7.17 -2.24 -3.93
C PHE A 86 7.39 -2.00 -2.44
N GLY A 87 8.57 -2.32 -1.91
CA GLY A 87 8.93 -2.04 -0.53
C GLY A 87 8.86 -0.55 -0.20
N SER A 88 9.43 0.30 -1.05
CA SER A 88 9.35 1.76 -0.92
C SER A 88 7.91 2.28 -0.97
N SER A 89 7.08 1.74 -1.88
CA SER A 89 5.67 2.09 -1.94
C SER A 89 4.93 1.76 -0.65
N LEU A 90 5.20 0.59 -0.03
CA LEU A 90 4.59 0.21 1.24
C LEU A 90 5.05 1.08 2.40
N ILE A 91 6.32 1.48 2.44
CA ILE A 91 6.83 2.40 3.46
C ILE A 91 6.08 3.74 3.35
N LEU A 92 6.03 4.31 2.15
CA LEU A 92 5.39 5.60 1.93
C LEU A 92 3.87 5.53 2.20
N GLY A 93 3.18 4.49 1.71
CA GLY A 93 1.75 4.29 1.98
C GLY A 93 1.43 4.03 3.46
N GLY A 94 2.31 3.33 4.18
CA GLY A 94 2.16 3.15 5.63
C GLY A 94 2.33 4.47 6.40
N VAL A 95 3.22 5.36 5.95
CA VAL A 95 3.40 6.69 6.54
C VAL A 95 2.19 7.59 6.29
N THR A 96 1.62 7.59 5.08
CA THR A 96 0.40 8.38 4.78
C THR A 96 -0.78 7.88 5.61
N ALA A 97 -0.96 6.55 5.73
CA ALA A 97 -1.98 5.96 6.57
C ALA A 97 -1.82 6.30 8.06
N ALA A 98 -0.58 6.36 8.57
CA ALA A 98 -0.31 6.76 9.96
C ALA A 98 -0.63 8.23 10.25
N GLN A 99 -0.42 9.12 9.27
CA GLN A 99 -0.73 10.54 9.37
C GLN A 99 -2.24 10.79 9.30
N ALA A 100 -2.96 10.07 8.44
CA ALA A 100 -4.43 10.15 8.36
C ALA A 100 -5.13 9.74 9.67
N GLY A 101 -4.49 8.88 10.48
CA GLY A 101 -4.97 8.44 11.79
C GLY A 101 -4.76 9.43 12.95
N HIS A 102 -4.08 10.57 12.75
CA HIS A 102 -3.92 11.61 13.77
C HIS A 102 -5.08 12.62 13.71
N PRO A 103 -6.05 12.60 14.65
CA PRO A 103 -6.95 13.72 14.80
C PRO A 103 -6.16 14.91 15.37
N VAL A 104 -6.10 16.01 14.63
CA VAL A 104 -5.97 17.34 15.24
C VAL A 104 -7.02 17.40 16.34
N MET A 105 -6.59 17.69 17.59
CA MET A 105 -7.41 17.73 18.80
C MET A 105 -8.63 18.63 18.62
N ALA A 106 -9.69 18.10 18.01
CA ALA A 106 -11.03 18.65 18.07
C ALA A 106 -11.67 18.08 19.33
N THR A 107 -11.77 18.95 20.32
CA THR A 107 -12.49 18.80 21.57
C THR A 107 -13.87 18.15 21.38
N ALA A 108 -14.01 16.84 21.68
CA ALA A 108 -15.25 16.22 22.19
C ALA A 108 -15.07 14.71 22.46
N SER A 109 -15.40 14.28 23.67
CA SER A 109 -15.50 12.87 24.12
C SER A 109 -16.68 12.15 23.44
N PRO A 110 -16.56 10.85 23.09
CA PRO A 110 -17.01 9.77 23.99
C PRO A 110 -15.95 8.65 24.14
N ALA A 111 -15.58 8.38 25.40
CA ALA A 111 -14.26 7.86 25.79
C ALA A 111 -14.11 6.34 26.02
N THR A 112 -14.84 5.44 25.35
CA THR A 112 -14.60 3.99 25.59
C THR A 112 -14.76 3.08 24.37
N GLN A 113 -15.51 3.45 23.33
CA GLN A 113 -15.67 2.61 22.14
C GLN A 113 -14.73 2.98 20.99
N THR A 114 -14.22 4.21 20.99
CA THR A 114 -13.32 4.72 19.94
C THR A 114 -11.87 4.27 20.16
N GLN A 115 -11.48 4.02 21.42
CA GLN A 115 -10.09 3.71 21.81
C GLN A 115 -9.59 2.35 21.27
N ILE A 116 -10.46 1.35 21.17
CA ILE A 116 -10.11 0.02 20.63
C ILE A 116 -9.95 0.05 19.10
N ARG A 117 -10.61 0.97 18.39
CA ARG A 117 -10.41 1.15 16.94
C ARG A 117 -9.09 1.87 16.61
N TYR A 118 -8.65 2.79 17.46
CA TYR A 118 -7.41 3.54 17.26
C TYR A 118 -6.15 2.69 17.45
N GLN A 119 -6.16 1.74 18.39
CA GLN A 119 -5.01 0.84 18.62
C GLN A 119 -4.80 -0.16 17.47
N GLY A 120 -5.88 -0.59 16.80
CA GLY A 120 -5.78 -1.46 15.62
C GLY A 120 -5.20 -0.75 14.39
N ALA A 121 -5.66 0.48 14.11
CA ALA A 121 -5.25 1.22 12.92
C ALA A 121 -3.77 1.66 12.95
N ALA A 122 -3.29 2.15 14.10
CA ALA A 122 -1.89 2.55 14.26
C ALA A 122 -0.91 1.36 14.26
N GLY A 123 -1.35 0.19 14.73
CA GLY A 123 -0.55 -1.04 14.66
C GLY A 123 -0.36 -1.55 13.24
N ILE A 124 -1.37 -1.41 12.38
CA ILE A 124 -1.35 -1.88 10.99
C ILE A 124 -0.41 -1.03 10.13
N SER A 125 -0.40 0.30 10.30
CA SER A 125 0.52 1.17 9.55
C SER A 125 1.99 0.90 9.89
N GLY A 126 2.30 0.68 11.19
CA GLY A 126 3.64 0.31 11.63
C GLY A 126 4.11 -1.01 11.05
N LEU A 127 3.24 -2.03 10.99
CA LEU A 127 3.55 -3.31 10.35
C LEU A 127 3.78 -3.16 8.84
N GLN A 128 2.98 -2.35 8.15
CA GLN A 128 3.15 -2.12 6.72
C GLN A 128 4.49 -1.44 6.41
N ILE A 129 4.91 -0.46 7.23
CA ILE A 129 6.23 0.16 7.13
C ILE A 129 7.34 -0.88 7.35
N LEU A 130 7.20 -1.72 8.39
CA LEU A 130 8.20 -2.75 8.71
C LEU A 130 8.33 -3.79 7.58
N VAL A 131 7.20 -4.22 7.00
CA VAL A 131 7.17 -5.12 5.85
C VAL A 131 7.80 -4.46 4.63
N GLY A 132 7.52 -3.18 4.39
CA GLY A 132 8.14 -2.42 3.31
C GLY A 132 9.66 -2.32 3.44
N PHE A 133 10.17 -2.05 4.65
CA PHE A 133 11.60 -2.08 4.94
C PHE A 133 12.20 -3.47 4.74
N ALA A 134 11.55 -4.52 5.26
CA ALA A 134 12.00 -5.89 5.05
C ALA A 134 12.08 -6.23 3.56
N ALA A 135 11.07 -5.89 2.77
CA ALA A 135 11.04 -6.11 1.32
C ALA A 135 12.17 -5.36 0.59
N ALA A 136 12.40 -4.09 0.94
CA ALA A 136 13.51 -3.31 0.37
C ALA A 136 14.87 -3.93 0.71
N ILE A 137 15.08 -4.32 1.98
CA ILE A 137 16.32 -4.95 2.44
C ILE A 137 16.54 -6.31 1.74
N LEU A 138 15.50 -7.15 1.65
CA LEU A 138 15.53 -8.44 0.94
C LEU A 138 15.85 -8.26 -0.55
N GLY A 139 15.30 -7.23 -1.19
CA GLY A 139 15.63 -6.88 -2.57
C GLY A 139 17.08 -6.45 -2.75
N ILE A 140 17.59 -5.57 -1.88
CA ILE A 140 19.00 -5.13 -1.90
C ILE A 140 19.94 -6.32 -1.65
N LEU A 141 19.68 -7.15 -0.64
CA LEU A 141 20.45 -8.35 -0.35
C LEU A 141 20.45 -9.31 -1.53
N SER A 142 19.32 -9.49 -2.22
CA SER A 142 19.26 -10.34 -3.41
C SER A 142 20.19 -9.85 -4.53
N LEU A 143 20.32 -8.54 -4.73
CA LEU A 143 21.26 -7.96 -5.71
C LEU A 143 22.72 -8.20 -5.31
N ILE A 144 23.04 -8.10 -4.02
CA ILE A 144 24.41 -8.30 -3.50
C ILE A 144 24.82 -9.77 -3.59
N PHE A 145 23.93 -10.70 -3.21
CA PHE A 145 24.19 -12.14 -3.20
C PHE A 145 24.01 -12.81 -4.57
N GLN A 146 24.16 -12.06 -5.67
CA GLN A 146 23.99 -12.54 -7.06
C GLN A 146 22.70 -13.32 -7.30
N GLY A 147 21.54 -12.71 -7.01
CA GLY A 147 20.27 -13.26 -7.48
C GLY A 147 19.80 -14.49 -6.70
N SER A 148 20.03 -14.50 -5.39
CA SER A 148 19.44 -15.52 -4.52
C SER A 148 17.92 -15.46 -4.62
N TRP A 149 17.34 -16.44 -5.33
CA TRP A 149 15.91 -16.54 -5.62
C TRP A 149 15.07 -16.64 -4.34
N VAL A 150 15.60 -17.26 -3.29
CA VAL A 150 14.91 -17.43 -2.01
C VAL A 150 14.59 -16.07 -1.37
N LEU A 151 15.54 -15.13 -1.38
CA LEU A 151 15.35 -13.79 -0.80
C LEU A 151 14.23 -13.02 -1.52
N VAL A 152 14.19 -13.12 -2.85
CA VAL A 152 13.16 -12.49 -3.68
C VAL A 152 11.78 -13.09 -3.41
N LEU A 153 11.69 -14.42 -3.36
CA LEU A 153 10.44 -15.15 -3.10
C LEU A 153 9.88 -14.80 -1.71
N VAL A 154 10.73 -14.80 -0.68
CA VAL A 154 10.33 -14.41 0.68
C VAL A 154 9.87 -12.96 0.71
N GLY A 155 10.56 -12.06 0.00
CA GLY A 155 10.16 -10.66 -0.14
C GLY A 155 8.77 -10.51 -0.80
N PHE A 156 8.51 -11.22 -1.90
CA PHE A 156 7.20 -11.18 -2.55
C PHE A 156 6.08 -11.77 -1.70
N ILE A 157 6.36 -12.82 -0.92
CA ILE A 157 5.38 -13.35 0.03
C ILE A 157 5.05 -12.29 1.08
N ALA A 158 6.05 -11.60 1.64
CA ALA A 158 5.84 -10.54 2.62
C ALA A 158 5.04 -9.35 2.04
N VAL A 159 5.36 -8.91 0.81
CA VAL A 159 4.60 -7.86 0.12
C VAL A 159 3.17 -8.31 -0.18
N GLY A 160 3.00 -9.54 -0.66
CA GLY A 160 1.70 -10.15 -0.93
C GLY A 160 0.80 -10.23 0.31
N THR A 161 1.34 -10.66 1.45
CA THR A 161 0.57 -10.73 2.70
C THR A 161 0.17 -9.34 3.18
N ALA A 162 1.03 -8.34 3.07
CA ALA A 162 0.67 -6.95 3.38
C ALA A 162 -0.47 -6.43 2.50
N LEU A 163 -0.41 -6.66 1.18
CA LEU A 163 -1.48 -6.29 0.23
C LEU A 163 -2.82 -6.95 0.56
N LEU A 164 -2.80 -8.23 1.00
CA LEU A 164 -3.99 -8.96 1.42
C LEU A 164 -4.58 -8.38 2.71
N ILE A 165 -3.76 -8.02 3.69
CA ILE A 165 -4.22 -7.40 4.95
C ILE A 165 -4.91 -6.05 4.66
N VAL A 166 -4.33 -5.24 3.79
CA VAL A 166 -4.93 -3.96 3.35
C VAL A 166 -6.26 -4.20 2.65
N SER A 167 -6.33 -5.16 1.72
CA SER A 167 -7.56 -5.46 0.96
C SER A 167 -8.68 -6.04 1.83
N ALA A 168 -8.35 -6.92 2.78
CA ALA A 168 -9.31 -7.51 3.71
C ALA A 168 -9.96 -6.46 4.62
N SER A 169 -9.17 -5.45 5.03
CA SER A 169 -9.67 -4.33 5.83
C SER A 169 -10.77 -3.55 5.10
N PHE A 170 -10.61 -3.33 3.79
CA PHE A 170 -11.62 -2.67 2.95
C PHE A 170 -12.90 -3.51 2.81
N SER A 171 -12.76 -4.82 2.52
CA SER A 171 -13.92 -5.73 2.40
C SER A 171 -14.74 -5.79 3.69
N GLY A 172 -14.08 -5.76 4.86
CA GLY A 172 -14.77 -5.74 6.15
C GLY A 172 -15.58 -4.47 6.40
N ALA A 173 -15.15 -3.32 5.88
CA ALA A 173 -15.90 -2.06 5.96
C ALA A 173 -17.21 -2.12 5.14
N VAL A 174 -17.14 -2.73 3.95
CA VAL A 174 -18.30 -2.88 3.05
C VAL A 174 -19.37 -3.80 3.66
N VAL A 175 -18.98 -4.95 4.20
CA VAL A 175 -19.93 -5.87 4.86
C VAL A 175 -20.64 -5.19 6.05
N ARG A 176 -19.90 -4.40 6.82
CA ARG A 176 -20.46 -3.64 7.96
C ARG A 176 -21.47 -2.58 7.55
N LEU A 177 -21.33 -1.99 6.36
CA LEU A 177 -22.30 -1.06 5.80
C LEU A 177 -23.61 -1.78 5.44
N PHE A 178 -23.54 -2.94 4.79
CA PHE A 178 -24.73 -3.72 4.45
C PHE A 178 -25.47 -4.23 5.69
N THR A 179 -24.76 -4.69 6.71
CA THR A 179 -25.39 -5.15 7.96
C THR A 179 -25.95 -4.01 8.83
N ARG A 180 -25.60 -2.74 8.57
CA ARG A 180 -26.18 -1.58 9.25
C ARG A 180 -27.39 -0.99 8.51
N ALA A 181 -27.58 -1.36 7.26
CA ALA A 181 -28.69 -0.89 6.42
C ALA A 181 -29.90 -1.85 6.43
N ALA A 182 -29.76 -3.03 7.02
CA ALA A 182 -30.81 -4.02 7.27
C ALA A 182 -31.26 -3.96 8.74
#